data_AF-A0A8J3MYS3-F1
#
_entry.id   AF-A0A8J3MYS3-F1
#
_cell.length_a   1.000
_cell.length_b   1.000
_cell.length_c   1.000
_cell.angle_alpha   90.00
_cell.angle_beta   90.00
_cell.angle_gamma   90.00
#
_symmetry.space_group_name_H-M   'P 1'
#
loop_
_entity.id
_entity.type
_entity.pdbx_description
1 polymer ?
#
loop_
_entity_poly.entity_id
_entity_poly.type
_entity_poly.pdbx_seq_one_letter_code
_entity_poly.pdbx_strand_id
1 'polypeptide(L)' 'MRKPQQKFTKEFKVEAVKLVQSRQKPLAQIARDLDISDSALHHWWKQFSEHGEQAFPGSGH' A
#
# COMPACT_ATOMS: atom_id res chain seq x y z
N MET A 1 14.82 -11.82 12.98
CA MET A 1 14.14 -10.75 13.75
C MET A 1 12.95 -10.26 12.92
N ARG A 2 11.72 -10.38 13.42
CA ARG A 2 10.53 -9.86 12.73
C ARG A 2 10.60 -8.34 12.80
N LYS A 3 10.82 -7.67 11.66
CA LYS A 3 10.71 -6.19 11.59
C LYS A 3 9.36 -5.81 12.23
N PRO A 4 9.33 -4.85 13.17
CA PRO A 4 8.07 -4.41 13.76
C PRO A 4 7.15 -4.04 12.60
N GLN A 5 5.96 -4.64 12.56
CA GLN A 5 4.99 -4.31 11.52
C GLN A 5 4.63 -2.85 11.74
N GLN A 6 5.24 -1.95 10.95
CA GLN A 6 4.82 -0.57 10.87
C GLN A 6 3.32 -0.62 10.60
N LYS A 7 2.53 -0.07 11.53
CA LYS A 7 1.08 -0.01 11.40
C LYS A 7 0.77 1.04 10.34
N PHE A 8 0.84 0.64 9.07
CA PHE A 8 0.42 1.48 7.96
C PHE A 8 -1.09 1.68 8.07
N THR A 9 -1.51 2.93 8.22
CA THR A 9 -2.92 3.30 8.27
C THR A 9 -3.61 2.95 6.96
N LYS A 10 -4.93 2.83 6.98
CA LYS A 10 -5.72 2.62 5.76
C LYS A 10 -5.41 3.71 4.73
N GLU A 11 -5.42 4.97 5.16
CA GLU A 11 -5.15 6.13 4.32
C GLU A 11 -3.77 6.03 3.64
N PHE A 12 -2.74 5.65 4.40
CA PHE A 12 -1.40 5.47 3.84
C PHE A 12 -1.36 4.40 2.73
N LYS A 13 -2.01 3.25 2.95
CA LYS A 13 -2.07 2.19 1.95
C LYS A 13 -2.81 2.64 0.69
N VAL A 14 -3.91 3.38 0.86
CA VAL A 14 -4.73 3.94 -0.24
C VAL A 14 -3.94 4.97 -1.03
N GLU A 15 -3.24 5.89 -0.39
CA GLU A 15 -2.41 6.88 -1.09
C GLU A 15 -1.27 6.20 -1.86
N ALA A 16 -0.61 5.20 -1.27
CA ALA A 16 0.46 4.45 -1.93
C ALA A 16 -0.02 3.75 -3.22
N VAL A 17 -1.18 3.11 -3.21
CA VAL A 17 -1.74 2.46 -4.41
C VAL A 17 -2.34 3.45 -5.40
N LYS A 18 -2.89 4.59 -4.94
CA LYS A 18 -3.32 5.70 -5.81
C LYS A 18 -2.14 6.32 -6.56
N LEU A 19 -0.98 6.47 -5.91
CA LEU A 19 0.26 6.92 -6.56
C LEU A 19 0.69 5.99 -7.69
N VAL A 20 0.59 4.67 -7.47
CA VAL A 20 0.86 3.66 -8.52
C VAL A 20 -0.16 3.79 -9.67
N GLN A 21 -1.45 3.90 -9.33
CA GLN A 21 -2.53 3.99 -10.32
C GLN A 21 -2.44 5.27 -11.17
N SER A 22 -1.98 6.38 -10.59
CA SER A 22 -1.76 7.66 -11.27
C SER A 22 -0.63 7.62 -12.31
N ARG A 23 0.04 6.48 -12.51
CA ARG A 23 1.14 6.23 -13.47
C ARG A 23 2.36 7.14 -13.31
N GLN A 24 2.48 7.86 -12.18
CA GLN A 24 3.57 8.81 -11.95
C GLN A 24 4.90 8.10 -11.66
N LYS A 25 4.87 6.92 -11.01
CA LYS A 25 6.08 6.17 -10.62
C LYS A 25 5.82 4.66 -10.62
N PRO A 26 6.84 3.83 -10.91
CA PRO A 26 6.72 2.38 -10.78
C PRO A 26 6.61 1.97 -9.31
N LEU A 27 5.95 0.84 -9.06
CA LEU A 27 5.65 0.34 -7.73
C LEU A 27 6.91 0.19 -6.86
N ALA A 28 8.01 -0.32 -7.42
CA ALA A 28 9.30 -0.44 -6.72
C ALA A 28 9.92 0.91 -6.32
N GLN A 29 9.63 1.98 -7.06
CA GLN A 29 10.10 3.33 -6.72
C GLN A 29 9.25 3.91 -5.59
N ILE A 30 7.93 3.77 -5.67
CA ILE A 30 6.99 4.22 -4.62
C ILE A 30 7.27 3.46 -3.31
N ALA A 31 7.54 2.16 -3.38
CA ALA A 31 7.91 1.37 -2.20
C ALA A 31 9.17 1.91 -1.51
N ARG A 32 10.20 2.26 -2.29
CA ARG A 32 11.44 2.87 -1.77
C ARG A 32 11.21 4.27 -1.21
N ASP A 33 10.41 5.09 -1.90
CA ASP A 33 10.05 6.47 -1.51
C ASP A 33 9.29 6.49 -0.18
N LEU A 34 8.42 5.49 0.03
CA LEU A 34 7.60 5.31 1.24
C LEU A 34 8.27 4.46 2.33
N ASP A 35 9.53 4.04 2.15
CA ASP A 35 10.26 3.11 3.03
C ASP A 35 9.46 1.83 3.38
N ILE A 36 8.77 1.25 2.40
CA ILE A 36 8.00 0.02 2.54
C ILE A 36 8.55 -1.10 1.64
N SER A 37 8.23 -2.34 1.98
CA SER A 37 8.56 -3.49 1.14
C SER A 37 7.80 -3.44 -0.18
N ASP A 38 8.50 -3.65 -1.30
CA ASP A 38 7.90 -3.79 -2.65
C ASP A 38 6.76 -4.82 -2.65
N SER A 39 6.95 -5.93 -1.94
CA SER A 39 6.00 -7.03 -1.85
C SER A 39 4.73 -6.63 -1.11
N ALA A 40 4.85 -5.73 -0.12
CA ALA A 40 3.70 -5.20 0.62
C ALA A 40 2.88 -4.27 -0.26
N LEU A 41 3.55 -3.36 -0.97
CA LEU A 41 2.87 -2.45 -1.90
C LEU A 41 2.24 -3.20 -3.08
N HIS A 42 2.90 -4.24 -3.58
CA HIS A 42 2.35 -5.09 -4.64
C HIS A 42 1.10 -5.83 -4.18
N HIS A 43 1.12 -6.37 -2.95
CA HIS A 43 -0.06 -6.99 -2.34
C HIS A 43 -1.20 -5.99 -2.18
N TRP A 44 -0.92 -4.77 -1.69
CA TRP A 44 -1.92 -3.71 -1.57
C TRP A 44 -2.48 -3.29 -2.92
N TRP A 45 -1.63 -3.14 -3.94
CA TRP A 45 -2.07 -2.78 -5.28
C TRP A 45 -2.99 -3.83 -5.89
N LYS A 46 -2.64 -5.12 -5.73
CA LYS A 46 -3.51 -6.22 -6.15
C LYS A 46 -4.85 -6.20 -5.43
N GLN A 47 -4.84 -6.11 -4.10
CA GLN A 47 -6.05 -6.05 -3.29
C GLN A 47 -6.91 -4.82 -3.64
N PHE A 48 -6.28 -3.66 -3.88
CA PHE A 48 -6.95 -2.44 -4.31
C PHE A 48 -7.51 -2.54 -5.73
N SER A 49 -6.83 -3.25 -6.65
CA SER A 49 -7.35 -3.50 -7.98
C SER A 49 -8.56 -4.42 -7.97
N GLU A 50 -8.64 -5.36 -7.02
CA GLU A 50 -9.75 -6.31 -6.90
C GLU A 50 -10.93 -5.72 -6.11
N HIS A 51 -10.67 -5.07 -4.97
CA HIS A 51 -11.68 -4.63 -4.00
C HIS A 51 -11.73 -3.11 -3.80
N GLY A 52 -10.90 -2.32 -4.50
CA GLY A 52 -10.88 -0.86 -4.39
C GLY A 52 -10.53 -0.35 -2.99
N GLU A 53 -11.17 0.74 -2.56
CA GLU A 53 -11.00 1.34 -1.22
C GLU A 53 -11.56 0.47 -0.07
N GLN A 54 -12.31 -0.59 -0.41
CA GLN A 54 -12.76 -1.62 0.55
C GLN A 54 -11.70 -2.68 0.83
N ALA A 55 -10.65 -2.77 0.00
CA ALA A 55 -9.50 -3.66 0.19
C ALA A 55 -8.77 -3.45 1.54
N PHE A 56 -8.91 -2.25 2.08
CA PHE A 56 -8.41 -1.90 3.39
C PHE A 56 -9.62 -1.72 4.31
N PRO A 57 -10.08 -2.78 5.00
CA PRO A 57 -10.98 -2.58 6.12
C PRO A 57 -10.17 -1.78 7.15
N GLY A 58 -10.50 -0.50 7.29
CA GLY A 58 -10.01 0.27 8.43
C GLY A 58 -10.42 -0.52 9.66
N SER A 59 -9.48 -0.79 10.55
CA SER A 59 -9.77 -1.47 11.81
C SER A 59 -10.91 -0.70 12.48
N GLY A 60 -12.13 -1.20 12.32
CA GLY A 60 -13.27 -0.78 13.11
C GLY A 60 -12.91 -1.05 14.57
N HIS A 61 -13.16 -0.06 15.40
CA HIS A 61 -12.89 0.00 16.84
C HIS A 61 -13.18 -1.34 17.55
#